data_AF-A0A1D2M8N5-F1
#
_entry.id   AF-A0A1D2M8N5-F1
#
_cell.length_a   1.000
_cell.length_b   1.000
_cell.length_c   1.000
_cell.angle_alpha   90.00
_cell.angle_beta   90.00
_cell.angle_gamma   90.00
#
_symmetry.space_group_name_H-M   'P 1'
#
loop_
_entity.id
_entity.type
_entity.pdbx_description
1 polymer ?
#
loop_
_entity_poly.entity_id
_entity_poly.type
_entity_poly.pdbx_seq_one_letter_code
_entity_poly.pdbx_strand_id
1 'polypeptide(L)'
;MLPKSPVLATMLESNCEETRGNAYRLDLCEDGVEDLIAFIYNVNTTKPMRTSQTFWEMFETYEWMDIGVAVKLFVHTLKVEGNGQLKWKAIKVIKSKPNELMSSATFDHLWRNEPDAAKEIFRLGMMMAIE
;
A
#
# COMPACT_ATOMS: atom_id res chain seq x y z
N MET A 1 8.12 -15.60 11.80
CA MET A 1 7.24 -14.56 11.21
C MET A 1 7.90 -14.10 9.92
N LEU A 2 7.15 -13.96 8.81
CA LEU A 2 7.66 -13.36 7.57
C LEU A 2 7.54 -11.83 7.65
N PRO A 3 8.50 -11.06 7.13
CA PRO A 3 8.44 -9.61 7.14
C PRO A 3 7.24 -9.10 6.34
N LYS A 4 6.57 -8.07 6.86
CA LYS A 4 5.40 -7.44 6.22
C LYS A 4 5.78 -6.47 5.09
N SER A 5 7.05 -6.06 5.04
CA SER A 5 7.64 -5.26 3.98
C SER A 5 9.00 -5.85 3.60
N PRO A 6 9.13 -6.49 2.42
CA PRO A 6 10.40 -6.98 1.92
C PRO A 6 11.45 -5.88 1.72
N VAL A 7 10.99 -4.66 1.41
CA VAL A 7 11.86 -3.47 1.28
C VAL A 7 12.47 -3.10 2.63
N LEU A 8 11.65 -3.00 3.69
CA LEU A 8 12.17 -2.70 5.04
C LEU A 8 13.01 -3.86 5.59
N ALA A 9 12.67 -5.11 5.27
CA ALA A 9 13.50 -6.26 5.62
C ALA A 9 14.87 -6.18 4.95
N THR A 10 14.91 -5.91 3.64
CA THR A 10 16.15 -5.74 2.89
C THR A 10 16.96 -4.56 3.43
N MET A 11 16.32 -3.45 3.79
CA MET A 11 16.99 -2.30 4.42
C MET A 11 17.69 -2.73 5.72
N LEU A 12 16.97 -3.44 6.61
CA LEU A 12 17.49 -3.89 7.90
C LEU A 12 18.49 -5.06 7.81
N GLU A 13 18.48 -5.83 6.72
CA GLU A 13 19.42 -6.93 6.46
C GLU A 13 20.65 -6.48 5.67
N SER A 14 20.58 -5.33 5.00
CA SER A 14 21.69 -4.76 4.24
C SER A 14 22.76 -4.15 5.16
N ASN A 15 24.01 -4.08 4.70
CA ASN A 15 25.13 -3.61 5.51
C ASN A 15 25.34 -2.08 5.40
N CYS A 16 24.24 -1.32 5.51
CA CYS A 16 24.20 0.13 5.39
C CYS A 16 24.37 0.82 6.76
N GLU A 17 24.60 2.15 6.77
CA GLU A 17 24.78 2.92 8.01
C GLU A 17 23.54 2.84 8.91
N GLU A 18 22.36 2.80 8.29
CA GLU A 18 21.05 2.59 8.92
C GLU A 18 21.01 1.34 9.80
N THR A 19 21.58 0.24 9.30
CA THR A 19 21.62 -1.06 9.99
C THR A 19 22.57 -1.05 11.17
N ARG A 20 23.68 -0.31 11.06
CA ARG A 20 24.63 -0.11 12.18
C ARG A 20 24.06 0.80 13.27
N GLY A 21 23.22 1.76 12.89
CA GLY A 21 22.53 2.67 13.81
C GLY A 21 21.25 2.10 14.41
N ASN A 22 20.74 0.97 13.90
CA ASN A 22 19.40 0.42 14.21
C ASN A 22 18.29 1.48 14.12
N ALA A 23 18.45 2.43 13.20
CA ALA A 23 17.55 3.56 13.01
C ALA A 23 17.62 4.01 11.57
N TYR A 24 16.46 4.37 11.01
CA TYR A 24 16.36 5.01 9.71
C TYR A 24 15.54 6.28 9.82
N ARG A 25 15.99 7.33 9.14
CA ARG A 25 15.25 8.58 9.09
C ARG A 25 14.23 8.51 7.96
N LEU A 26 12.96 8.44 8.33
CA LEU A 26 11.88 8.70 7.42
C LEU A 26 11.66 10.21 7.34
N ASP A 27 11.52 10.74 6.13
CA ASP A 27 11.14 12.13 5.91
C ASP A 27 9.61 12.27 6.06
N LEU A 28 9.12 11.98 7.27
CA LEU A 28 7.72 11.97 7.65
C LEU A 28 7.54 12.68 8.98
N CYS A 29 6.39 13.31 9.19
CA CYS A 29 5.97 13.74 10.52
C CYS A 29 5.62 12.51 11.39
N GLU A 30 5.60 12.70 12.70
CA GLU A 30 5.29 11.65 13.68
C GLU A 30 3.95 10.95 13.38
N ASP A 31 2.88 11.72 13.13
CA ASP A 31 1.57 11.19 12.73
C ASP A 31 1.68 10.32 11.46
N GLY A 32 2.46 10.75 10.45
CA GLY A 32 2.65 10.00 9.21
C GLY A 32 3.39 8.67 9.40
N VAL A 33 4.33 8.61 10.34
CA VAL A 33 5.02 7.38 10.73
C VAL A 33 4.06 6.44 11.47
N GLU A 34 3.24 6.97 12.39
CA GLU A 34 2.22 6.17 13.09
C GLU A 34 1.21 5.55 12.11
N ASP A 35 0.72 6.32 11.14
CA ASP A 35 -0.21 5.86 10.12
C ASP A 35 0.44 4.80 9.21
N LEU A 36 1.69 4.99 8.80
CA LEU A 36 2.44 4.00 8.01
C LEU A 36 2.63 2.68 8.78
N ILE A 37 3.05 2.76 10.04
CA ILE A 37 3.21 1.58 10.91
C ILE A 37 1.86 0.88 11.10
N ALA A 38 0.80 1.63 11.42
CA ALA A 38 -0.55 1.10 11.54
C ALA A 38 -0.97 0.39 10.25
N PHE A 39 -0.67 0.94 9.08
CA PHE A 39 -0.98 0.29 7.82
C PHE A 39 -0.15 -0.99 7.55
N ILE A 40 1.17 -0.94 7.74
CA ILE A 40 2.06 -2.10 7.53
C ILE A 40 1.67 -3.26 8.45
N TYR A 41 1.33 -2.98 9.70
CA TYR A 41 1.01 -3.99 10.69
C TYR A 41 -0.48 -4.33 10.78
N ASN A 42 -1.38 -3.46 10.27
CA ASN A 42 -2.80 -3.53 10.59
C ASN A 42 -3.71 -3.12 9.42
N VAL A 43 -3.60 -3.78 8.27
CA VAL A 43 -4.53 -3.62 7.12
C VAL A 43 -6.02 -3.84 7.49
N ASN A 44 -6.31 -4.41 8.66
CA ASN A 44 -7.67 -4.61 9.19
C ASN A 44 -8.15 -3.47 10.09
N THR A 45 -7.57 -2.26 10.02
CA THR A 45 -8.12 -1.13 10.78
C THR A 45 -9.53 -0.80 10.28
N THR A 46 -10.45 -0.55 11.21
CA THR A 46 -11.81 -0.05 10.94
C THR A 46 -11.89 1.48 11.03
N LYS A 47 -10.79 2.11 11.42
CA LYS A 47 -10.67 3.56 11.55
C LYS A 47 -10.08 4.14 10.27
N PRO A 48 -10.55 5.32 9.81
CA PRO A 48 -9.87 6.07 8.76
C PRO A 48 -8.42 6.28 9.19
N MET A 49 -7.49 6.12 8.25
CA MET A 49 -6.11 6.51 8.53
C MET A 49 -6.11 8.01 8.82
N ARG A 50 -5.38 8.46 9.84
CA ARG A 50 -5.14 9.90 9.93
C ARG A 50 -4.30 10.24 8.69
N THR A 51 -4.57 11.39 8.12
CA THR A 51 -3.97 11.75 6.84
C THR A 51 -3.21 13.04 7.09
N SER A 52 -2.01 12.89 7.63
CA SER A 52 -1.08 14.01 7.66
C SER A 52 -0.74 14.40 6.21
N GLN A 53 -0.49 15.69 5.97
CA GLN A 53 -0.04 16.19 4.66
C GLN A 53 1.18 15.39 4.15
N THR A 54 2.05 15.00 5.08
CA THR A 54 3.27 14.23 4.85
C THR A 54 3.01 12.77 4.46
N PHE A 55 1.93 12.15 4.98
CA PHE A 55 1.48 10.85 4.49
C PHE A 55 1.04 10.93 3.03
N TRP A 56 0.49 12.06 2.57
CA TRP A 56 0.20 12.24 1.14
C TRP A 56 1.46 12.38 0.30
N GLU A 57 2.44 13.14 0.77
CA GLU A 57 3.74 13.37 0.11
C GLU A 57 4.50 12.04 -0.09
N MET A 58 4.45 11.12 0.88
CA MET A 58 5.08 9.80 0.77
C MET A 58 4.56 8.97 -0.42
N PHE A 59 3.32 9.21 -0.85
CA PHE A 59 2.68 8.53 -1.96
C PHE A 59 2.63 9.41 -3.22
N GLU A 60 3.39 10.51 -3.31
CA GLU A 60 3.52 11.27 -4.57
C GLU A 60 4.27 10.47 -5.63
N THR A 61 5.32 9.75 -5.23
CA THR A 61 5.99 8.75 -6.06
C THR A 61 5.40 7.37 -5.74
N TYR A 62 4.60 6.82 -6.65
CA TYR A 62 3.91 5.53 -6.45
C TYR A 62 4.75 4.33 -6.93
N GLU A 63 5.92 4.58 -7.51
CA GLU A 63 6.80 3.54 -8.07
C GLU A 63 7.40 2.62 -7.01
N TRP A 64 7.74 3.15 -5.82
CA TRP A 64 8.32 2.36 -4.73
C TRP A 64 7.33 1.39 -4.08
N MET A 65 6.01 1.60 -4.26
CA MET A 65 5.01 0.79 -3.59
C MET A 65 4.89 -0.59 -4.22
N ASP A 66 5.05 -1.62 -3.38
CA ASP A 66 4.76 -3.00 -3.73
C ASP A 66 3.28 -3.20 -4.13
N ILE A 67 3.04 -4.05 -5.13
CA ILE A 67 1.70 -4.27 -5.65
C ILE A 67 0.76 -4.92 -4.63
N GLY A 68 1.28 -5.81 -3.76
CA GLY A 68 0.50 -6.44 -2.71
C GLY A 68 0.07 -5.43 -1.63
N VAL A 69 0.92 -4.44 -1.36
CA VAL A 69 0.61 -3.31 -0.49
C VAL A 69 -0.49 -2.43 -1.09
N ALA A 70 -0.42 -2.11 -2.39
CA ALA A 70 -1.44 -1.33 -3.08
C ALA A 70 -2.81 -2.04 -3.09
N VAL A 71 -2.84 -3.35 -3.33
CA VAL A 71 -4.07 -4.17 -3.28
C VAL A 71 -4.70 -4.13 -1.88
N LYS A 72 -3.88 -4.30 -0.83
CA LYS A 72 -4.34 -4.22 0.56
C LYS A 72 -4.88 -2.84 0.93
N LEU A 73 -4.19 -1.78 0.52
CA LEU A 73 -4.63 -0.41 0.73
C LEU A 73 -5.98 -0.14 0.05
N PHE A 74 -6.12 -0.59 -1.20
CA PHE A 74 -7.37 -0.45 -1.93
C PHE A 74 -8.54 -1.11 -1.18
N VAL A 75 -8.38 -2.37 -0.76
CA VAL A 75 -9.40 -3.11 0.00
C VAL A 75 -9.76 -2.39 1.30
N HIS A 76 -8.77 -1.87 2.01
CA HIS A 76 -9.00 -1.07 3.21
C HIS A 76 -9.87 0.17 2.91
N THR A 77 -9.62 0.87 1.81
CA THR A 77 -10.43 2.04 1.42
C THR A 77 -11.87 1.72 1.01
N LEU A 78 -12.18 0.46 0.70
CA LEU A 78 -13.56 0.02 0.47
C LEU A 78 -14.32 -0.22 1.77
N LYS A 79 -13.61 -0.57 2.85
CA LYS A 79 -14.18 -0.93 4.15
C LYS A 79 -14.35 0.28 5.08
N VAL A 80 -13.67 1.38 4.80
CA VAL A 80 -13.58 2.55 5.68
C VAL A 80 -13.84 3.83 4.88
N GLU A 81 -14.87 4.58 5.27
CA GLU A 81 -15.19 5.89 4.69
C GLU A 81 -14.13 6.94 5.00
N GLY A 82 -14.02 7.97 4.15
CA GLY A 82 -13.06 9.08 4.32
C GLY A 82 -11.71 8.90 3.62
N ASN A 83 -11.42 7.71 3.07
CA ASN A 83 -10.13 7.38 2.44
C ASN A 83 -10.09 7.57 0.90
N GLY A 84 -10.89 8.48 0.35
CA GLY A 84 -11.09 8.61 -1.11
C GLY A 84 -9.81 8.89 -1.91
N GLN A 85 -8.93 9.75 -1.40
CA GLN A 85 -7.64 10.02 -2.06
C GLN A 85 -6.70 8.80 -2.02
N LEU A 86 -6.70 8.02 -0.92
CA LEU A 86 -5.92 6.78 -0.82
C LEU A 86 -6.40 5.73 -1.82
N LYS A 87 -7.72 5.63 -2.02
CA LYS A 87 -8.32 4.76 -3.02
C LYS A 87 -7.76 5.06 -4.41
N TRP A 88 -7.68 6.34 -4.79
CA TRP A 88 -7.13 6.77 -6.07
C TRP A 88 -5.63 6.46 -6.21
N LYS A 89 -4.83 6.68 -5.16
CA LYS A 89 -3.39 6.36 -5.20
C LYS A 89 -3.12 4.86 -5.33
N ALA A 90 -3.84 4.03 -4.58
CA ALA A 90 -3.77 2.57 -4.70
C ALA A 90 -4.11 2.12 -6.13
N ILE A 91 -5.18 2.67 -6.71
CA ILE A 91 -5.55 2.40 -8.12
C ILE A 91 -4.45 2.84 -9.10
N LYS A 92 -3.78 3.97 -8.85
CA LYS A 92 -2.69 4.45 -9.71
C LYS A 92 -1.51 3.47 -9.73
N VAL A 93 -1.11 2.95 -8.57
CA VAL A 93 -0.07 1.91 -8.47
C VAL A 93 -0.50 0.65 -9.23
N ILE A 94 -1.72 0.18 -8.97
CA ILE A 94 -2.26 -1.03 -9.60
C ILE A 94 -2.30 -0.89 -11.13
N LYS A 95 -2.71 0.27 -11.63
CA LYS A 95 -2.69 0.63 -13.06
C LYS A 95 -1.29 0.58 -13.67
N SER A 96 -0.29 1.06 -12.93
CA SER A 96 1.09 1.13 -13.44
C SER A 96 1.81 -0.21 -13.48
N LYS A 97 1.32 -1.23 -12.75
CA LYS A 97 2.00 -2.52 -12.57
C LYS A 97 1.09 -3.72 -12.88
N PRO A 98 0.49 -3.81 -14.08
CA PRO A 98 -0.47 -4.87 -14.41
C PRO A 98 0.15 -6.27 -14.35
N ASN A 99 1.40 -6.43 -14.80
CA ASN A 99 2.09 -7.72 -14.79
C ASN A 99 2.40 -8.20 -13.36
N GLU A 100 2.79 -7.29 -12.47
CA GLU A 100 3.02 -7.60 -11.05
C GLU A 100 1.69 -7.92 -10.34
N LEU A 101 0.59 -7.24 -10.71
CA LEU A 101 -0.74 -7.53 -10.15
C LEU A 101 -1.17 -8.97 -10.49
N MET A 102 -1.03 -9.36 -11.76
CA MET A 102 -1.45 -10.68 -12.24
C MET A 102 -0.60 -11.82 -11.68
N SER A 103 0.61 -11.54 -11.20
CA SER A 103 1.49 -12.50 -10.54
C SER A 103 1.46 -12.41 -9.00
N SER A 104 0.64 -11.51 -8.45
CA SER A 104 0.60 -11.23 -7.02
C SER A 104 -0.20 -12.29 -6.26
N ALA A 105 0.47 -13.00 -5.36
CA ALA A 105 -0.18 -13.91 -4.41
C ALA A 105 -1.22 -13.18 -3.52
N THR A 106 -1.02 -11.87 -3.26
CA THR A 106 -2.00 -11.06 -2.52
C THR A 106 -3.27 -10.86 -3.34
N PHE A 107 -3.14 -10.64 -4.65
CA PHE A 107 -4.29 -10.49 -5.53
C PHE A 107 -5.01 -11.83 -5.76
N ASP A 108 -4.28 -12.93 -5.92
CA ASP A 108 -4.86 -14.28 -5.98
C ASP A 108 -5.69 -14.60 -4.73
N HIS A 109 -5.16 -14.25 -3.55
CA HIS A 109 -5.88 -14.40 -2.30
C HIS A 109 -7.14 -13.54 -2.27
N LEU A 110 -7.07 -12.28 -2.74
CA LEU A 110 -8.23 -11.39 -2.81
C LEU A 110 -9.31 -11.96 -3.73
N TRP A 111 -8.93 -12.41 -4.93
CA TRP A 111 -9.86 -12.96 -5.92
C TRP A 111 -10.67 -14.14 -5.39
N ARG A 112 -10.03 -15.01 -4.59
CA ARG A 112 -10.67 -16.20 -4.01
C ARG A 112 -11.59 -15.88 -2.83
N ASN A 113 -11.24 -14.90 -2.01
CA ASN A 113 -11.89 -14.68 -0.72
C ASN A 113 -12.83 -13.46 -0.69
N GLU A 114 -12.54 -12.41 -1.48
CA GLU A 114 -13.34 -11.19 -1.57
C GLU A 114 -13.53 -10.80 -3.06
N PRO A 115 -14.23 -11.63 -3.85
CA PRO A 115 -14.30 -11.46 -5.31
C PRO A 115 -14.90 -10.13 -5.75
N ASP A 116 -15.80 -9.54 -4.97
CA ASP A 116 -16.41 -8.24 -5.32
C ASP A 116 -15.42 -7.08 -5.16
N ALA A 117 -14.55 -7.11 -4.15
CA ALA A 117 -13.45 -6.15 -4.03
C ALA A 117 -12.45 -6.32 -5.19
N ALA A 118 -12.20 -7.55 -5.62
CA ALA A 118 -11.32 -7.82 -6.76
C ALA A 118 -11.92 -7.33 -8.09
N LYS A 119 -13.22 -7.53 -8.33
CA LYS A 119 -13.94 -6.97 -9.49
C LYS A 119 -13.89 -5.44 -9.50
N GLU A 120 -13.98 -4.81 -8.33
CA GLU A 120 -13.89 -3.36 -8.21
C GLU A 120 -12.49 -2.84 -8.63
N ILE A 121 -11.43 -3.60 -8.35
CA ILE A 121 -10.08 -3.31 -8.88
C ILE A 121 -10.09 -3.33 -10.41
N PHE A 122 -10.74 -4.30 -11.05
CA PHE A 122 -10.85 -4.30 -12.52
C PHE A 122 -11.68 -3.12 -13.04
N ARG A 123 -12.82 -2.84 -12.40
CA ARG A 123 -13.72 -1.75 -12.79
C ARG A 123 -13.03 -0.38 -12.77
N LEU A 124 -12.28 -0.09 -11.70
CA LEU A 124 -11.62 1.19 -11.49
C LEU A 124 -10.19 1.25 -12.05
N GLY A 125 -9.50 0.12 -11.97
CA GLY A 125 -8.08 -0.06 -12.29
C GLY A 125 -7.82 -0.41 -13.75
N MET A 126 -8.68 -1.17 -14.42
CA MET A 126 -8.37 -1.69 -15.77
C MET A 126 -9.41 -1.33 -16.83
N MET A 127 -10.58 -0.83 -16.46
CA MET A 127 -11.68 -0.51 -17.39
C MET A 127 -11.75 0.97 -17.82
N MET A 128 -10.74 1.80 -17.54
CA MET A 128 -10.61 3.14 -18.15
C MET A 128 -9.54 3.13 -19.25
N ALA A 129 -9.75 2.25 -20.23
CA ALA A 129 -9.17 2.33 -21.56
C ALA A 129 -10.33 2.31 -22.57
N ILE A 130 -11.19 3.32 -22.48
CA ILE A 130 -12.03 3.74 -23.60
C ILE A 130 -11.77 5.24 -23.67
N GLU A 131 -10.98 5.62 -24.69
CA GLU A 131 -10.75 7.00 -25.11
C GLU A 131 -12.07 7.69 -25.49
#